data_AF-A0A091U0E9-F1
#
_entry.id   AF-A0A091U0E9-F1
#
_cell.length_a   1.000
_cell.length_b   1.000
_cell.length_c   1.000
_cell.angle_alpha   90.00
_cell.angle_beta   90.00
_cell.angle_gamma   90.00
#
_symmetry.space_group_name_H-M   'P 1'
#
loop_
_entity.id
_entity.type
_entity.pdbx_description
1 polymer ?
#
loop_
_entity_poly.entity_id
_entity_poly.type
_entity_poly.pdbx_seq_one_letter_code
_entity_poly.pdbx_strand_id
1 'polypeptide(L)'
;ERSNLAGVRHILLVLSGKGGVGKSTISTELALSLRHSGKKVGILDADLCGPSIPRMFRVQDSDVHQCDGGWVPVFVDPDKSISLMSIGFLLEKPDDAVVWRGPKKNALIKQFVADVAWGDLDFLIVDTPPGTSDEHISTVEALRPYKPLGAILVTTPQAVAVGDVRRELTFCKKTGLRVLGIVENMSGFVCPHCSECTNIFSKG
;
A
#
# COMPACT_ATOMS: atom_id res chain seq x y z
N GLU A 1 4.09 -15.09 -21.85
CA GLU A 1 5.25 -14.62 -21.06
C GLU A 1 5.00 -14.88 -19.58
N ARG A 2 6.04 -15.14 -18.78
CA ARG A 2 5.89 -15.30 -17.32
C ARG A 2 5.60 -13.93 -16.72
N SER A 3 4.54 -13.82 -15.91
CA SER A 3 4.27 -12.59 -15.16
C SER A 3 5.35 -12.34 -14.13
N ASN A 4 5.73 -11.07 -13.94
CA ASN A 4 6.68 -10.66 -12.90
C ASN A 4 6.15 -10.84 -11.46
N LEU A 5 4.87 -11.15 -11.29
CA LEU A 5 4.29 -11.54 -10.00
C LEU A 5 4.32 -13.05 -9.74
N ALA A 6 4.85 -13.86 -10.67
CA ALA A 6 4.87 -15.32 -10.51
C ALA A 6 5.71 -15.81 -9.31
N GLY A 7 6.71 -15.03 -8.87
CA GLY A 7 7.54 -15.32 -7.69
C GLY A 7 6.92 -14.84 -6.36
N VAL A 8 5.76 -14.18 -6.39
CA VAL A 8 5.10 -13.63 -5.21
C VAL A 8 4.11 -14.65 -4.63
N ARG A 9 4.34 -15.10 -3.40
CA ARG A 9 3.50 -16.14 -2.76
C ARG A 9 2.14 -15.61 -2.28
N HIS A 10 2.12 -14.42 -1.69
CA HIS A 10 0.91 -13.81 -1.15
C HIS A 10 0.84 -12.34 -1.52
N ILE A 11 -0.32 -11.88 -1.99
CA ILE A 11 -0.60 -10.46 -2.24
C ILE A 11 -1.65 -9.99 -1.23
N LEU A 12 -1.33 -8.94 -0.48
CA LEU A 12 -2.20 -8.32 0.53
C LEU A 12 -2.49 -6.88 0.13
N LEU A 13 -3.77 -6.52 0.06
CA LEU A 13 -4.18 -5.14 -0.21
C LEU A 13 -4.47 -4.42 1.11
N VAL A 14 -3.98 -3.19 1.24
CA VAL A 14 -4.30 -2.30 2.36
C VAL A 14 -5.16 -1.18 1.83
N LEU A 15 -6.40 -1.11 2.32
CA LEU A 15 -7.46 -0.22 1.84
C LEU A 15 -7.83 0.78 2.93
N SER A 16 -8.45 1.89 2.53
CA SER A 16 -9.07 2.84 3.47
C SER A 16 -10.19 3.59 2.78
N GLY A 17 -11.31 3.81 3.46
CA GLY A 17 -12.43 4.53 2.86
C GLY A 17 -12.22 6.05 2.68
N LYS A 18 -11.20 6.64 3.34
CA LYS A 18 -10.80 8.05 3.20
C LYS A 18 -9.30 8.25 3.40
N GLY A 19 -8.78 9.36 2.90
CA GLY A 19 -7.40 9.78 3.15
C GLY A 19 -7.16 10.17 4.62
N GLY A 20 -5.91 10.08 5.07
CA GLY A 20 -5.48 10.55 6.39
C GLY A 20 -5.74 9.60 7.57
N VAL A 21 -6.25 8.37 7.33
CA VAL A 21 -6.43 7.36 8.39
C VAL A 21 -5.15 6.62 8.79
N GLY A 22 -4.02 6.92 8.13
CA GLY A 22 -2.74 6.24 8.35
C GLY A 22 -2.61 4.90 7.62
N LYS A 23 -3.32 4.70 6.52
CA LYS A 23 -3.23 3.52 5.64
C LYS A 23 -1.78 3.15 5.31
N SER A 24 -1.01 4.08 4.77
CA SER A 24 0.39 3.86 4.37
C SER A 24 1.30 3.54 5.57
N THR A 25 1.02 4.13 6.75
CA THR A 25 1.72 3.76 7.99
C THR A 25 1.48 2.31 8.35
N ILE A 26 0.22 1.84 8.30
CA ILE A 26 -0.11 0.43 8.55
C ILE A 26 0.52 -0.48 7.48
N SER A 27 0.55 -0.07 6.21
CA SER A 27 1.26 -0.79 5.14
C SER A 27 2.74 -0.97 5.45
N THR A 28 3.42 0.10 5.90
CA THR A 28 4.83 0.08 6.29
C THR A 28 5.08 -0.79 7.53
N GLU A 29 4.29 -0.62 8.60
CA GLU A 29 4.44 -1.41 9.83
C GLU A 29 4.17 -2.91 9.62
N LEU A 30 3.20 -3.24 8.75
CA LEU A 30 2.95 -4.62 8.35
C LEU A 30 4.16 -5.23 7.63
N ALA A 31 4.77 -4.47 6.72
CA ALA A 31 5.97 -4.92 6.00
C ALA A 31 7.14 -5.16 6.95
N LEU A 32 7.38 -4.22 7.86
CA LEU A 32 8.43 -4.31 8.88
C LEU A 32 8.20 -5.51 9.82
N SER A 33 6.96 -5.77 10.23
CA SER A 33 6.59 -6.90 11.09
C SER A 33 6.79 -8.25 10.41
N LEU A 34 6.42 -8.36 9.13
CA LEU A 34 6.65 -9.56 8.32
C LEU A 34 8.15 -9.80 8.12
N ARG A 35 8.91 -8.75 7.82
CA ARG A 35 10.37 -8.81 7.71
C ARG A 35 11.04 -9.23 9.03
N HIS A 36 10.59 -8.69 10.16
CA HIS A 36 11.05 -9.10 11.49
C HIS A 36 10.79 -10.59 11.76
N SER A 37 9.73 -11.15 11.16
CA SER A 37 9.40 -12.58 11.19
C SER A 37 10.16 -13.40 10.13
N GLY A 38 11.20 -12.83 9.50
CA GLY A 38 12.07 -13.50 8.53
C GLY A 38 11.48 -13.64 7.12
N LYS A 39 10.48 -12.84 6.76
CA LYS A 39 9.85 -12.88 5.42
C LYS A 39 10.49 -11.88 4.46
N LYS A 40 10.53 -12.23 3.17
CA LYS A 40 10.83 -11.28 2.09
C LYS A 40 9.56 -10.55 1.66
N VAL A 41 9.59 -9.23 1.66
CA VAL A 41 8.41 -8.39 1.49
C VAL A 41 8.62 -7.36 0.38
N GLY A 42 7.69 -7.29 -0.56
CA GLY A 42 7.55 -6.18 -1.49
C GLY A 42 6.47 -5.23 -1.01
N ILE A 43 6.63 -3.93 -1.29
CA ILE A 43 5.60 -2.92 -1.09
C ILE A 43 5.38 -2.19 -2.40
N LEU A 44 4.16 -2.24 -2.91
CA LEU A 44 3.70 -1.42 -4.03
C LEU A 44 2.86 -0.26 -3.48
N ASP A 45 3.42 0.94 -3.55
CA ASP A 45 2.71 2.19 -3.25
C ASP A 45 1.96 2.65 -4.50
N ALA A 46 0.67 2.31 -4.55
CA ALA A 46 -0.22 2.67 -5.65
C ALA A 46 -0.99 3.98 -5.37
N ASP A 47 -0.73 4.66 -4.26
CA ASP A 47 -1.35 5.95 -3.93
C ASP A 47 -0.68 7.09 -4.72
N LEU A 48 -1.07 7.21 -5.98
CA LEU A 48 -0.42 8.11 -6.94
C LEU A 48 -0.50 9.59 -6.57
N CYS A 49 -1.47 9.99 -5.75
CA CYS A 49 -1.74 11.40 -5.44
C CYS A 49 -1.03 11.87 -4.17
N GLY A 50 -0.55 10.94 -3.34
CA GLY A 50 0.09 11.25 -2.06
C GLY A 50 1.05 10.15 -1.62
N PRO A 51 2.06 9.80 -2.44
CA PRO A 51 3.01 8.75 -2.10
C PRO A 51 3.73 9.14 -0.81
N SER A 52 3.67 8.26 0.19
CA SER A 52 4.24 8.54 1.52
C SER A 52 5.24 7.49 1.96
N ILE A 53 5.16 6.28 1.41
CA ILE A 53 5.99 5.14 1.81
C ILE A 53 7.48 5.38 1.55
N PRO A 54 7.92 5.96 0.40
CA PRO A 54 9.34 6.28 0.20
C PRO A 54 9.94 7.15 1.31
N ARG A 55 9.17 8.16 1.77
CA ARG A 55 9.59 9.05 2.86
C ARG A 55 9.61 8.32 4.21
N MET A 56 8.65 7.42 4.47
CA MET A 56 8.64 6.61 5.70
C MET A 56 9.87 5.70 5.82
N PHE A 57 10.35 5.16 4.70
CA PHE A 57 11.58 4.36 4.64
C PHE A 57 12.86 5.20 4.44
N ARG A 58 12.75 6.53 4.29
CA ARG A 58 13.88 7.45 4.01
C ARG A 58 14.65 7.10 2.73
N VAL A 59 13.91 6.66 1.70
CA VAL A 59 14.44 6.29 0.39
C VAL A 59 13.89 7.17 -0.73
N GLN A 60 13.22 8.28 -0.41
CA GLN A 60 12.55 9.15 -1.40
C GLN A 60 13.48 9.70 -2.50
N ASP A 61 14.79 9.79 -2.24
CA ASP A 61 15.79 10.28 -3.19
C ASP A 61 16.43 9.15 -4.02
N SER A 62 15.84 7.94 -3.99
CA SER A 62 16.33 6.80 -4.74
C SER A 62 15.80 6.80 -6.17
N ASP A 63 16.65 6.42 -7.11
CA ASP A 63 16.28 6.22 -8.50
C ASP A 63 15.74 4.80 -8.75
N VAL A 64 14.74 4.70 -9.62
CA VAL A 64 14.32 3.41 -10.17
C VAL A 64 15.13 3.12 -11.43
N HIS A 65 15.76 1.96 -11.44
CA HIS A 65 16.52 1.46 -12.59
C HIS A 65 15.70 0.47 -13.42
N GLN A 66 16.05 0.33 -14.69
CA GLN A 66 15.50 -0.69 -15.57
C GLN A 66 16.55 -1.76 -15.87
N CYS A 67 16.10 -3.01 -16.01
CA CYS A 67 16.86 -4.14 -16.50
C CYS A 67 16.00 -4.95 -17.49
N ASP A 68 16.54 -6.03 -18.05
CA ASP A 68 15.82 -6.91 -18.99
C ASP A 68 14.52 -7.49 -18.39
N GLY A 69 14.45 -7.61 -17.06
CA GLY A 69 13.27 -8.07 -16.32
C GLY A 69 12.23 -6.99 -16.03
N GLY A 70 12.52 -5.73 -16.39
CA GLY A 70 11.69 -4.57 -16.13
C GLY A 70 12.26 -3.65 -15.06
N TRP A 71 11.40 -3.09 -14.23
CA TRP A 71 11.74 -2.05 -13.26
C TRP A 71 12.30 -2.71 -11.99
N VAL A 72 13.51 -2.35 -11.62
CA VAL A 72 14.15 -2.84 -10.40
C VAL A 72 13.57 -2.07 -9.22
N PRO A 73 12.92 -2.73 -8.24
CA PRO A 73 12.40 -2.03 -7.07
C PRO A 73 13.54 -1.53 -6.18
N VAL A 74 13.27 -0.46 -5.44
CA VAL A 74 14.21 0.12 -4.48
C VAL A 74 14.28 -0.79 -3.26
N PHE A 75 15.47 -1.24 -2.90
CA PHE A 75 15.67 -2.03 -1.67
C PHE A 75 15.92 -1.09 -0.49
N VAL A 76 15.14 -1.25 0.58
CA VAL A 76 15.19 -0.35 1.75
C VAL A 76 16.17 -0.81 2.83
N ASP A 77 16.72 -2.02 2.69
CA ASP A 77 17.69 -2.59 3.63
C ASP A 77 18.84 -3.32 2.90
N PRO A 78 20.02 -3.48 3.55
CA PRO A 78 21.19 -4.13 2.94
C PRO A 78 20.96 -5.61 2.58
N ASP A 79 20.12 -6.29 3.35
CA ASP A 79 19.81 -7.71 3.17
C ASP A 79 18.82 -7.94 2.01
N LYS A 80 18.33 -6.86 1.39
CA LYS A 80 17.31 -6.87 0.33
C LYS A 80 16.05 -7.63 0.75
N SER A 81 15.68 -7.50 2.02
CA SER A 81 14.53 -8.19 2.61
C SER A 81 13.21 -7.44 2.39
N ILE A 82 13.28 -6.11 2.26
CA ILE A 82 12.15 -5.28 1.82
C ILE A 82 12.50 -4.56 0.51
N SER A 83 11.61 -4.68 -0.48
CA SER A 83 11.68 -3.95 -1.76
C SER A 83 10.45 -3.05 -1.93
N LEU A 84 10.61 -1.90 -2.58
CA LEU A 84 9.59 -0.86 -2.69
C LEU A 84 9.52 -0.34 -4.13
N MET A 85 8.29 -0.21 -4.63
CA MET A 85 7.99 0.55 -5.84
C MET A 85 6.92 1.59 -5.52
N SER A 86 7.17 2.83 -5.92
CA SER A 86 6.26 3.96 -5.70
C SER A 86 6.37 4.92 -6.88
N ILE A 87 5.28 5.64 -7.18
CA ILE A 87 5.33 6.80 -8.08
C ILE A 87 6.31 7.87 -7.57
N GLY A 88 6.57 7.93 -6.26
CA GLY A 88 7.44 8.94 -5.65
C GLY A 88 8.85 8.94 -6.24
N PHE A 89 9.33 7.80 -6.74
CA PHE A 89 10.65 7.68 -7.39
C PHE A 89 10.68 8.18 -8.85
N LEU A 90 9.51 8.45 -9.43
CA LEU A 90 9.36 8.88 -10.83
C LEU A 90 9.07 10.36 -10.97
N LEU A 91 8.95 11.06 -9.84
CA LEU A 91 8.77 12.50 -9.81
C LEU A 91 10.12 13.18 -9.89
N GLU A 92 10.20 14.27 -10.66
CA GLU A 92 11.44 15.07 -10.74
C GLU A 92 11.79 15.68 -9.38
N LYS A 93 10.77 16.04 -8.59
CA LYS A 93 10.93 16.50 -7.20
C LYS A 93 9.96 15.79 -6.27
N PRO A 94 10.36 15.49 -5.02
CA PRO A 94 9.53 14.78 -4.06
C PRO A 94 8.17 15.44 -3.74
N ASP A 95 8.06 16.76 -3.90
CA ASP A 95 6.87 17.53 -3.55
C ASP A 95 6.06 17.98 -4.78
N ASP A 96 6.42 17.51 -5.98
CA ASP A 96 5.68 17.82 -7.19
C ASP A 96 4.31 17.13 -7.17
N ALA A 97 3.25 17.92 -7.39
CA ALA A 97 1.90 17.38 -7.46
C ALA A 97 1.72 16.52 -8.72
N VAL A 98 1.15 15.32 -8.55
CA VAL A 98 0.84 14.42 -9.68
C VAL A 98 -0.43 14.86 -10.38
N VAL A 99 -0.30 15.82 -11.30
CA VAL A 99 -1.41 16.34 -12.12
C VAL A 99 -1.52 15.57 -13.44
N TRP A 100 -1.79 14.27 -13.36
CA TRP A 100 -1.95 13.41 -14.53
C TRP A 100 -3.41 13.04 -14.80
N ARG A 101 -3.74 12.87 -16.09
CA ARG A 101 -5.06 12.40 -16.52
C ARG A 101 -5.25 10.91 -16.16
N GLY A 102 -6.49 10.51 -15.87
CA GLY A 102 -6.86 9.15 -15.48
C GLY A 102 -6.27 8.03 -16.35
N PRO A 103 -6.32 8.10 -17.69
CA PRO A 103 -5.72 7.07 -18.53
C PRO A 103 -4.22 6.84 -18.30
N LYS A 104 -3.45 7.91 -18.07
CA LYS A 104 -2.02 7.82 -17.77
C LYS A 104 -1.77 7.17 -16.42
N LYS A 105 -2.56 7.54 -15.40
CA LYS A 105 -2.52 6.92 -14.06
C LYS A 105 -2.82 5.42 -14.13
N ASN A 106 -3.89 5.04 -14.84
CA ASN A 106 -4.30 3.65 -14.98
C ASN A 106 -3.27 2.81 -15.75
N ALA A 107 -2.65 3.38 -16.78
CA ALA A 107 -1.56 2.74 -17.50
C ALA A 107 -0.36 2.49 -16.57
N LEU A 108 0.03 3.47 -15.75
CA LEU A 108 1.12 3.30 -14.80
C LEU A 108 0.83 2.23 -13.74
N ILE A 109 -0.39 2.18 -13.19
CA ILE A 109 -0.79 1.14 -12.24
C ILE A 109 -0.64 -0.26 -12.86
N LYS A 110 -1.11 -0.43 -14.10
CA LYS A 110 -0.95 -1.69 -14.83
C LYS A 110 0.53 -2.01 -15.06
N GLN A 111 1.34 -0.99 -15.36
CA GLN A 111 2.78 -1.14 -15.54
C GLN A 111 3.48 -1.56 -14.25
N PHE A 112 3.13 -0.99 -13.10
CA PHE A 112 3.70 -1.41 -11.82
C PHE A 112 3.38 -2.88 -11.48
N VAL A 113 2.19 -3.34 -11.83
CA VAL A 113 1.78 -4.74 -11.61
C VAL A 113 2.48 -5.69 -12.60
N ALA A 114 2.72 -5.25 -13.84
CA ALA A 114 3.25 -6.10 -14.90
C ALA A 114 4.79 -6.10 -14.98
N ASP A 115 5.43 -4.95 -14.80
CA ASP A 115 6.82 -4.71 -15.22
C ASP A 115 7.80 -4.59 -14.06
N VAL A 116 7.34 -4.58 -12.80
CA VAL A 116 8.27 -4.51 -11.66
C VAL A 116 8.87 -5.89 -11.40
N ALA A 117 10.19 -5.97 -11.45
CA ALA A 117 10.97 -7.19 -11.25
C ALA A 117 11.07 -7.53 -9.75
N TRP A 118 9.95 -7.95 -9.14
CA TRP A 118 9.85 -8.27 -7.71
C TRP A 118 10.75 -9.42 -7.26
N GLY A 119 11.06 -10.36 -8.16
CA GLY A 119 11.74 -11.61 -7.82
C GLY A 119 10.89 -12.51 -6.92
N ASP A 120 11.54 -13.24 -6.02
CA ASP A 120 10.86 -14.12 -5.07
C ASP A 120 10.49 -13.38 -3.77
N LEU A 121 9.19 -13.28 -3.49
CA LEU A 121 8.66 -12.64 -2.29
C LEU A 121 7.71 -13.58 -1.54
N ASP A 122 7.76 -13.55 -0.20
CA ASP A 122 6.73 -14.19 0.61
C ASP A 122 5.44 -13.37 0.59
N PHE A 123 5.56 -12.04 0.65
CA PHE A 123 4.42 -11.11 0.64
C PHE A 123 4.67 -9.91 -0.28
N LEU A 124 3.66 -9.52 -1.04
CA LEU A 124 3.55 -8.20 -1.66
C LEU A 124 2.40 -7.45 -0.98
N ILE A 125 2.74 -6.36 -0.31
CA ILE A 125 1.77 -5.43 0.28
C ILE A 125 1.48 -4.35 -0.75
N VAL A 126 0.20 -4.12 -1.04
CA VAL A 126 -0.24 -3.09 -1.98
C VAL A 126 -0.98 -2.01 -1.20
N ASP A 127 -0.37 -0.84 -1.09
CA ASP A 127 -0.98 0.35 -0.50
C ASP A 127 -1.85 1.02 -1.57
N THR A 128 -3.17 0.83 -1.49
CA THR A 128 -4.08 1.31 -2.53
C THR A 128 -4.39 2.80 -2.36
N PRO A 129 -4.84 3.51 -3.40
CA PRO A 129 -5.47 4.82 -3.23
C PRO A 129 -6.64 4.77 -2.22
N PRO A 130 -6.97 5.88 -1.53
CA PRO A 130 -8.09 5.92 -0.60
C PRO A 130 -9.45 6.01 -1.33
N GLY A 131 -10.51 5.54 -0.66
CA GLY A 131 -11.89 5.59 -1.13
C GLY A 131 -12.13 4.71 -2.35
N THR A 132 -13.15 5.05 -3.14
CA THR A 132 -13.56 4.29 -4.33
C THR A 132 -13.21 5.03 -5.63
N SER A 133 -11.96 5.52 -5.75
CA SER A 133 -11.51 6.25 -6.93
C SER A 133 -11.23 5.32 -8.12
N ASP A 134 -11.09 5.88 -9.32
CA ASP A 134 -10.73 5.11 -10.52
C ASP A 134 -9.35 4.45 -10.37
N GLU A 135 -8.40 5.11 -9.68
CA GLU A 135 -7.09 4.53 -9.39
C GLU A 135 -7.21 3.31 -8.47
N HIS A 136 -8.10 3.39 -7.47
CA HIS A 136 -8.36 2.29 -6.55
C HIS A 136 -8.94 1.08 -7.30
N ILE A 137 -9.99 1.30 -8.13
CA ILE A 137 -10.61 0.25 -8.93
C ILE A 137 -9.58 -0.38 -9.88
N SER A 138 -8.79 0.47 -10.57
CA SER A 138 -7.76 0.02 -11.50
C SER A 138 -6.69 -0.85 -10.84
N THR A 139 -6.31 -0.53 -9.60
CA THR A 139 -5.34 -1.30 -8.82
C THR A 139 -5.88 -2.70 -8.51
N VAL A 140 -7.13 -2.78 -8.02
CA VAL A 140 -7.77 -4.06 -7.69
C VAL A 140 -7.99 -4.90 -8.95
N GLU A 141 -8.42 -4.29 -10.05
CA GLU A 141 -8.62 -4.98 -11.32
C GLU A 141 -7.32 -5.51 -11.91
N ALA A 142 -6.24 -4.73 -11.87
CA ALA A 142 -4.92 -5.15 -12.35
C ALA A 142 -4.37 -6.34 -11.55
N LEU A 143 -4.66 -6.40 -10.25
CA LEU A 143 -4.20 -7.49 -9.37
C LEU A 143 -5.11 -8.72 -9.39
N ARG A 144 -6.35 -8.60 -9.86
CA ARG A 144 -7.36 -9.67 -9.88
C ARG A 144 -6.87 -10.99 -10.50
N PRO A 145 -6.13 -11.01 -11.64
CA PRO A 145 -5.63 -12.25 -12.23
C PRO A 145 -4.70 -13.04 -11.30
N TYR A 146 -4.06 -12.37 -10.34
CA TYR A 146 -3.10 -12.95 -9.40
C TYR A 146 -3.74 -13.44 -8.10
N LYS A 147 -5.07 -13.38 -8.00
CA LYS A 147 -5.87 -13.89 -6.87
C LYS A 147 -5.31 -13.43 -5.51
N PRO A 148 -5.36 -12.13 -5.19
CA PRO A 148 -4.87 -11.64 -3.91
C PRO A 148 -5.48 -12.39 -2.73
N LEU A 149 -4.69 -12.59 -1.67
CA LEU A 149 -5.12 -13.30 -0.46
C LEU A 149 -6.32 -12.61 0.18
N GLY A 150 -6.31 -11.27 0.13
CA GLY A 150 -7.41 -10.43 0.57
C GLY A 150 -6.96 -9.03 0.94
N ALA A 151 -7.79 -8.39 1.74
CA ALA A 151 -7.77 -6.98 2.05
C ALA A 151 -7.76 -6.73 3.56
N ILE A 152 -6.92 -5.79 3.99
CA ILE A 152 -6.95 -5.20 5.34
C ILE A 152 -7.52 -3.80 5.20
N LEU A 153 -8.60 -3.50 5.93
CA LEU A 153 -9.22 -2.18 5.91
C LEU A 153 -8.69 -1.34 7.07
N VAL A 154 -8.18 -0.16 6.79
CA VAL A 154 -7.70 0.79 7.81
C VAL A 154 -8.73 1.90 8.01
N THR A 155 -9.05 2.18 9.28
CA THR A 155 -10.00 3.21 9.71
C THR A 155 -9.52 3.94 10.96
N THR A 156 -10.28 4.94 11.43
CA THR A 156 -10.08 5.60 12.71
C THR A 156 -11.38 5.56 13.55
N PRO A 157 -11.32 5.72 14.90
CA PRO A 157 -12.50 5.67 15.76
C PRO A 157 -13.49 6.85 15.57
N GLN A 158 -13.08 7.87 14.81
CA GLN A 158 -13.89 9.05 14.55
C GLN A 158 -15.22 8.66 13.89
N ALA A 159 -16.35 9.14 14.41
CA ALA A 159 -17.69 8.75 13.95
C ALA A 159 -17.92 8.90 12.43
N VAL A 160 -17.25 9.86 11.77
CA VAL A 160 -17.31 10.07 10.32
C VAL A 160 -16.75 8.88 9.53
N ALA A 161 -15.81 8.11 10.10
CA ALA A 161 -15.15 7.00 9.43
C ALA A 161 -16.05 5.75 9.30
N VAL A 162 -17.12 5.61 10.10
CA VAL A 162 -18.02 4.44 10.03
C VAL A 162 -18.70 4.33 8.67
N GLY A 163 -19.12 5.46 8.10
CA GLY A 163 -19.72 5.50 6.76
C GLY A 163 -18.74 5.06 5.67
N ASP A 164 -17.49 5.49 5.80
CA ASP A 164 -16.43 5.18 4.83
C ASP A 164 -16.03 3.70 4.88
N VAL A 165 -15.92 3.13 6.09
CA VAL A 165 -15.69 1.68 6.26
C VAL A 165 -16.81 0.85 5.62
N ARG A 166 -18.08 1.24 5.80
CA ARG A 166 -19.21 0.53 5.18
C ARG A 166 -19.17 0.56 3.65
N ARG A 167 -18.76 1.70 3.07
CA ARG A 167 -18.55 1.83 1.63
C ARG A 167 -17.44 0.91 1.15
N GLU A 168 -16.33 0.86 1.88
CA GLU A 168 -15.17 0.02 1.56
C GLU A 168 -15.49 -1.48 1.65
N LEU A 169 -16.24 -1.90 2.66
CA LEU A 169 -16.75 -3.27 2.78
C LEU A 169 -17.67 -3.64 1.61
N THR A 170 -18.51 -2.69 1.19
CA THR A 170 -19.40 -2.87 0.02
C THR A 170 -18.58 -2.98 -1.26
N PHE A 171 -17.54 -2.17 -1.41
CA PHE A 171 -16.60 -2.23 -2.53
C PHE A 171 -15.94 -3.61 -2.61
N CYS A 172 -15.36 -4.09 -1.50
CA CYS A 172 -14.74 -5.42 -1.43
C CYS A 172 -15.72 -6.53 -1.83
N LYS A 173 -16.97 -6.46 -1.34
CA LYS A 173 -18.03 -7.41 -1.73
C LYS A 173 -18.31 -7.39 -3.24
N LYS A 174 -18.38 -6.20 -3.85
CA LYS A 174 -18.66 -6.03 -5.28
C LYS A 174 -17.49 -6.49 -6.16
N THR A 175 -16.25 -6.29 -5.73
CA THR A 175 -15.05 -6.70 -6.47
C THR A 175 -14.63 -8.15 -6.18
N GLY A 176 -15.29 -8.82 -5.24
CA GLY A 176 -14.97 -10.19 -4.83
C GLY A 176 -13.68 -10.28 -3.99
N LEU A 177 -13.24 -9.16 -3.43
CA LEU A 177 -12.05 -9.10 -2.58
C LEU A 177 -12.40 -9.55 -1.15
N ARG A 178 -11.71 -10.58 -0.67
CA ARG A 178 -11.91 -11.09 0.69
C ARG A 178 -11.37 -10.10 1.72
N VAL A 179 -12.20 -9.69 2.67
CA VAL A 179 -11.74 -8.91 3.83
C VAL A 179 -11.12 -9.86 4.85
N LEU A 180 -9.84 -9.62 5.18
CA LEU A 180 -9.07 -10.41 6.15
C LEU A 180 -9.22 -9.83 7.57
N GLY A 181 -9.38 -8.53 7.68
CA GLY A 181 -9.53 -7.83 8.95
C GLY A 181 -9.70 -6.33 8.78
N ILE A 182 -10.02 -5.68 9.89
CA ILE A 182 -10.14 -4.23 10.01
C ILE A 182 -9.15 -3.77 11.08
N VAL A 183 -8.39 -2.72 10.79
CA VAL A 183 -7.46 -2.07 11.70
C VAL A 183 -8.03 -0.70 12.05
N GLU A 184 -8.34 -0.50 13.32
CA GLU A 184 -8.67 0.83 13.86
C GLU A 184 -7.38 1.52 14.31
N ASN A 185 -6.91 2.45 13.48
CA ASN A 185 -5.72 3.27 13.76
C ASN A 185 -6.08 4.51 14.58
N MET A 186 -5.10 5.10 15.26
CA MET A 186 -5.29 6.28 16.13
C MET A 186 -6.33 6.05 17.24
N SER A 187 -6.48 4.79 17.68
CA SER A 187 -7.34 4.39 18.80
C SER A 187 -6.53 4.47 20.10
N GLY A 188 -6.56 5.65 20.71
CA GLY A 188 -5.78 5.94 21.91
C GLY A 188 -4.48 6.70 21.65
N PHE A 189 -3.95 7.27 22.73
CA PHE A 189 -2.68 7.97 22.79
C PHE A 189 -1.96 7.52 24.05
N VAL A 190 -0.77 6.95 23.89
CA VAL A 190 0.06 6.52 25.02
C VAL A 190 0.96 7.69 25.42
N CYS A 191 0.78 8.18 26.64
CA CYS A 191 1.59 9.27 27.17
C CYS A 191 3.06 8.84 27.28
N PRO A 192 4.02 9.57 26.69
CA PRO A 192 5.44 9.20 26.75
C PRO A 192 6.05 9.38 28.14
N HIS A 193 5.38 10.10 29.05
CA HIS A 193 5.85 10.34 30.42
C HIS A 193 5.36 9.27 31.41
N CYS A 194 4.11 8.81 31.30
CA CYS A 194 3.49 7.91 32.28
C CYS A 194 2.94 6.60 31.70
N SER A 195 3.04 6.38 30.39
CA SER A 195 2.50 5.21 29.67
C SER A 195 0.98 5.00 29.78
N GLU A 196 0.25 5.96 30.35
CA GLU A 196 -1.21 5.95 30.38
C GLU A 196 -1.76 6.10 28.95
N CYS A 197 -2.77 5.29 28.62
CA CYS A 197 -3.44 5.35 27.33
C CYS A 197 -4.74 6.14 27.42
N THR A 198 -4.79 7.28 26.74
CA THR A 198 -5.95 8.18 26.69
C THR A 198 -6.63 8.12 25.33
N ASN A 199 -7.94 7.86 25.30
CA ASN A 199 -8.71 7.76 24.05
C ASN A 199 -9.11 9.14 23.51
N ILE A 200 -8.18 9.83 22.86
CA ILE A 200 -8.37 11.21 22.35
C ILE A 200 -9.56 11.28 21.36
N PHE A 201 -9.70 10.28 20.50
CA PHE A 201 -10.70 10.27 19.42
C PHE A 201 -11.84 9.25 19.62
N SER A 202 -12.05 8.79 20.87
CA SER A 202 -12.83 7.58 21.20
C SER A 202 -12.07 6.27 20.93
N LYS A 203 -12.73 5.13 21.19
CA LYS A 203 -12.29 3.75 20.89
C LYS A 203 -13.48 2.95 20.34
N GLY A 204 -13.23 2.00 19.45
CA GLY A 204 -14.25 1.15 18.79
C GLY A 204 -14.01 -0.35 18.96
#